data_AF-A0A0F7EFH9-F1
#
_entry.id   AF-A0A0F7EFH9-F1
#
_cell.length_a   1.000
_cell.length_b   1.000
_cell.length_c   1.000
_cell.angle_alpha   90.00
_cell.angle_beta   90.00
_cell.angle_gamma   90.00
#
_symmetry.space_group_name_H-M   'P 1'
#
loop_
_entity.id
_entity.type
_entity.pdbx_description
1 polymer ?
#
loop_
_entity_poly.entity_id
_entity_poly.type
_entity_poly.pdbx_seq_one_letter_code
_entity_poly.pdbx_strand_id
1 'polypeptide(L)'
;MLNLLQEIPPRIILYNLPPIGTGSIHVESLTSYISRISTAHNVTAGVFFTKIIFPYLGKESFPRDGFTPKKSCTFNNFHQSSKELISALTDLTTINNLNHLTLIDFSCFLSNYEVRFNKYWCRVVFKNLETINYQYMNSYCGFLMWWRFA
;
A
#
# COMPACT_ATOMS: atom_id res chain seq x y z
N MET A 1 -31.30 30.89 -20.68
CA MET A 1 -30.43 31.08 -19.50
C MET A 1 -30.04 29.70 -19.01
N LEU A 2 -28.87 29.19 -19.47
CA LEU A 2 -28.43 27.82 -19.17
C LEU A 2 -27.92 27.78 -17.73
N ASN A 3 -28.55 26.92 -16.93
CA ASN A 3 -28.27 26.74 -15.52
C ASN A 3 -26.97 25.92 -15.39
N LEU A 4 -25.83 26.60 -15.33
CA LEU A 4 -24.52 26.02 -15.01
C LEU A 4 -24.42 25.84 -13.49
N LEU A 5 -25.24 24.95 -12.94
CA LEU A 5 -24.93 24.37 -11.62
C LEU A 5 -23.81 23.36 -11.86
N GLN A 6 -22.58 23.86 -11.80
CA GLN A 6 -21.39 23.02 -11.80
C GLN A 6 -21.46 22.16 -10.53
N GLU A 7 -21.82 20.90 -10.68
CA GLU A 7 -21.86 19.96 -9.55
C GLU A 7 -20.47 19.93 -8.90
N ILE A 8 -20.43 20.24 -7.60
CA ILE A 8 -19.18 20.20 -6.84
C ILE A 8 -18.69 18.76 -6.88
N PRO A 9 -17.47 18.50 -7.39
CA PRO A 9 -16.98 17.13 -7.48
C PRO A 9 -16.96 16.50 -6.08
N PRO A 10 -17.26 15.20 -5.97
CA PRO A 10 -17.27 14.50 -4.69
C PRO A 10 -15.92 14.71 -3.99
N ARG A 11 -15.98 14.99 -2.68
CA ARG A 11 -14.79 15.29 -1.89
C ARG A 11 -13.89 14.06 -1.83
N ILE A 12 -12.76 14.11 -2.53
CA ILE A 12 -11.70 13.12 -2.41
C ILE A 12 -10.92 13.40 -1.12
N ILE A 13 -10.75 12.39 -0.27
CA ILE A 13 -10.13 12.53 1.04
C ILE A 13 -8.59 12.48 0.94
N LEU A 14 -8.08 11.65 0.03
CA LEU A 14 -6.65 11.49 -0.22
C LEU A 14 -6.29 11.87 -1.65
N TYR A 15 -5.13 12.48 -1.85
CA TYR A 15 -4.55 12.66 -3.18
C TYR A 15 -4.58 11.37 -4.00
N ASN A 16 -5.11 11.49 -5.23
CA ASN A 16 -5.16 10.44 -6.24
C ASN A 16 -3.78 10.31 -6.90
N LEU A 17 -2.80 9.75 -6.16
CA LEU A 17 -1.47 9.46 -6.69
C LEU A 17 -1.52 8.11 -7.44
N PRO A 18 -1.28 8.04 -8.76
CA PRO A 18 -1.32 6.76 -9.47
C PRO A 18 -0.19 5.84 -9.00
N PRO A 19 -0.40 4.53 -8.87
CA PRO A 19 0.67 3.60 -8.50
C PRO A 19 1.80 3.57 -9.53
N ILE A 20 3.04 3.41 -9.04
CA ILE A 20 4.24 3.35 -9.89
C ILE A 20 4.40 1.94 -10.47
N GLY A 21 4.67 1.88 -11.78
CA GLY A 21 5.09 0.64 -12.44
C GLY A 21 3.97 -0.38 -12.66
N THR A 22 2.69 0.00 -12.55
CA THR A 22 1.54 -0.86 -12.85
C THR A 22 1.69 -1.54 -14.21
N GLY A 23 1.46 -2.86 -14.28
CA GLY A 23 1.62 -3.64 -15.50
C GLY A 23 3.07 -4.01 -15.84
N SER A 24 4.04 -3.71 -14.95
CA SER A 24 5.45 -4.08 -15.13
C SER A 24 5.96 -4.94 -13.97
N ILE A 25 7.13 -5.56 -14.17
CA ILE A 25 7.86 -6.27 -13.11
C ILE A 25 8.40 -5.35 -12.01
N HIS A 26 8.34 -4.03 -12.22
CA HIS A 26 8.80 -3.00 -11.28
C HIS A 26 7.62 -2.29 -10.60
N VAL A 27 6.45 -2.93 -10.57
CA VAL A 27 5.27 -2.42 -9.86
C VAL A 27 5.58 -2.21 -8.37
N GLU A 28 5.14 -1.09 -7.83
CA GLU A 28 5.28 -0.82 -6.40
C GLU A 28 4.34 -1.71 -5.56
N SER A 29 4.71 -2.00 -4.30
CA SER A 29 3.80 -2.69 -3.38
C SER A 29 2.84 -1.73 -2.67
N LEU A 30 1.81 -2.28 -2.03
CA LEU A 30 0.84 -1.50 -1.27
C LEU A 30 1.48 -0.71 -0.12
N THR A 31 2.45 -1.29 0.59
CA THR A 31 3.21 -0.56 1.63
C THR A 31 4.07 0.59 1.09
N SER A 32 4.65 0.46 -0.11
CA SER A 32 5.36 1.55 -0.80
C SER A 32 4.39 2.66 -1.17
N TYR A 33 3.26 2.29 -1.75
CA TYR A 33 2.19 3.20 -2.13
C TYR A 33 1.65 4.01 -0.95
N ILE A 34 1.33 3.36 0.17
CA ILE A 34 0.90 4.02 1.42
C ILE A 34 1.95 5.02 1.89
N SER A 35 3.24 4.64 1.85
CA SER A 35 4.31 5.53 2.27
C SER A 35 4.40 6.78 1.39
N ARG A 36 4.29 6.61 0.07
CA ARG A 36 4.34 7.73 -0.88
C ARG A 36 3.17 8.68 -0.74
N ILE A 37 1.96 8.16 -0.52
CA ILE A 37 0.79 9.00 -0.21
C ILE A 37 1.00 9.72 1.12
N SER A 38 1.46 9.02 2.16
CA SER A 38 1.73 9.63 3.47
C SER A 38 2.68 10.83 3.34
N THR A 39 3.77 10.67 2.58
CA THR A 39 4.72 11.74 2.28
C THR A 39 4.08 12.88 1.51
N ALA A 40 3.22 12.59 0.53
CA ALA A 40 2.50 13.63 -0.21
C ALA A 40 1.58 14.47 0.71
N HIS A 41 0.99 13.84 1.72
CA HIS A 41 0.19 14.52 2.77
C HIS A 41 1.02 15.09 3.92
N ASN A 42 2.35 15.08 3.81
CA ASN A 42 3.29 15.57 4.83
C ASN A 42 3.08 14.96 6.23
N VAL A 43 2.72 13.68 6.28
CA VAL A 43 2.54 12.92 7.53
C VAL A 43 3.35 11.62 7.48
N THR A 44 3.70 11.09 8.66
CA THR A 44 4.39 9.79 8.74
C THR A 44 3.43 8.65 8.36
N ALA A 45 3.95 7.55 7.80
CA ALA A 45 3.13 6.38 7.45
C ALA A 45 2.35 5.81 8.66
N GLY A 46 2.93 5.89 9.87
CA GLY A 46 2.26 5.49 11.09
C GLY A 46 1.06 6.37 11.44
N VAL A 47 1.22 7.69 11.35
CA VAL A 47 0.12 8.65 11.56
C VAL A 47 -0.93 8.50 10.47
N PHE A 48 -0.50 8.43 9.21
CA PHE A 48 -1.38 8.23 8.06
C PHE A 48 -2.26 7.00 8.23
N PHE A 49 -1.65 5.86 8.56
CA PHE A 49 -2.41 4.63 8.78
C PHE A 49 -3.35 4.74 9.97
N THR A 50 -2.88 5.19 11.14
CA THR A 50 -3.68 5.20 12.37
C THR A 50 -4.79 6.24 12.40
N LYS A 51 -4.59 7.40 11.76
CA LYS A 51 -5.53 8.52 11.82
C LYS A 51 -6.41 8.63 10.59
N ILE A 52 -5.94 8.14 9.43
CA ILE A 52 -6.66 8.33 8.16
C ILE A 52 -7.21 7.02 7.64
N ILE A 53 -6.39 5.96 7.53
CA ILE A 53 -6.87 4.67 6.99
C ILE A 53 -7.69 3.89 8.02
N PHE A 54 -7.18 3.72 9.23
CA PHE A 54 -7.76 2.86 10.26
C PHE A 54 -9.24 3.12 10.58
N PRO A 55 -9.75 4.36 10.59
CA PRO A 55 -11.19 4.63 10.75
C PRO A 55 -12.10 3.98 9.69
N TYR A 56 -11.55 3.62 8.53
CA TYR A 56 -12.27 2.99 7.42
C TYR A 56 -12.08 1.46 7.37
N LEU A 57 -11.30 0.89 8.31
CA LEU A 57 -11.09 -0.55 8.40
C LEU A 57 -12.07 -1.21 9.37
N GLY A 58 -12.39 -2.48 9.12
CA GLY A 58 -13.17 -3.30 10.03
C GLY A 58 -12.43 -3.50 11.36
N LYS A 59 -13.10 -3.22 12.49
CA LYS A 59 -12.51 -3.32 13.84
C LYS A 59 -12.03 -4.73 14.20
N GLU A 60 -12.56 -5.76 13.54
CA GLU A 60 -12.25 -7.17 13.80
C GLU A 60 -10.94 -7.61 13.11
N SER A 61 -10.60 -7.03 11.97
CA SER A 61 -9.46 -7.47 11.14
C SER A 61 -8.15 -6.76 11.49
N PHE A 62 -8.21 -5.64 12.23
CA PHE A 62 -7.05 -4.83 12.59
C PHE A 62 -7.04 -4.45 14.09
N PRO A 63 -6.02 -4.89 14.87
CA PRO A 63 -5.88 -4.47 16.25
C PRO A 63 -5.53 -2.97 16.34
N ARG A 64 -6.13 -2.27 17.31
CA ARG A 64 -6.06 -0.80 17.52
C ARG A 64 -4.65 -0.19 17.59
N ASP A 65 -3.60 -0.99 17.76
CA ASP A 65 -2.23 -0.51 17.97
C ASP A 65 -1.52 0.01 16.70
N GLY A 66 -2.22 0.12 15.57
CA GLY A 66 -1.75 0.86 14.39
C GLY A 66 -0.72 0.16 13.49
N PHE A 67 0.02 0.95 12.71
CA PHE A 67 1.01 0.50 11.73
C PHE A 67 2.36 0.21 12.40
N THR A 68 2.68 -1.07 12.58
CA THR A 68 4.00 -1.48 13.08
C THR A 68 4.76 -2.23 11.98
N PRO A 69 6.10 -2.28 12.03
CA PRO A 69 6.89 -3.06 11.07
C PRO A 69 6.46 -4.53 10.98
N LYS A 70 6.10 -5.15 12.12
CA LYS A 70 5.60 -6.53 12.20
C LYS A 70 4.20 -6.69 11.58
N LYS A 71 3.35 -5.66 11.64
CA LYS A 71 2.02 -5.70 11.02
C LYS A 71 2.06 -5.34 9.53
N SER A 72 2.98 -4.46 9.11
CA SER A 72 3.10 -4.06 7.70
C SER A 72 3.44 -5.20 6.74
N CYS A 73 4.00 -6.33 7.20
CA CYS A 73 4.23 -7.49 6.34
C CYS A 73 2.94 -8.21 5.94
N THR A 74 1.83 -7.99 6.66
CA THR A 74 0.53 -8.58 6.35
C THR A 74 -0.30 -7.77 5.36
N PHE A 75 0.22 -6.65 4.84
CA PHE A 75 -0.54 -5.75 3.96
C PHE A 75 -0.34 -6.06 2.48
N ASN A 76 0.75 -6.74 2.13
CA ASN A 76 1.04 -7.13 0.75
C ASN A 76 0.61 -8.59 0.49
N ASN A 77 -0.08 -9.24 1.43
CA ASN A 77 -0.49 -10.65 1.32
C ASN A 77 -1.82 -10.79 0.56
N PHE A 78 -2.32 -12.02 0.46
CA PHE A 78 -3.60 -12.33 -0.18
C PHE A 78 -4.78 -12.54 0.80
N HIS A 79 -4.57 -12.24 2.08
CA HIS A 79 -5.58 -12.45 3.12
C HIS A 79 -6.62 -11.33 3.18
N GLN A 80 -7.68 -11.57 3.98
CA GLN A 80 -8.80 -10.64 4.15
C GLN A 80 -8.37 -9.24 4.60
N SER A 81 -7.35 -9.13 5.46
CA SER A 81 -6.81 -7.84 5.89
C SER A 81 -6.32 -6.99 4.71
N SER A 82 -5.63 -7.59 3.73
CA SER A 82 -5.16 -6.87 2.54
C SER A 82 -6.33 -6.42 1.66
N LYS A 83 -7.37 -7.26 1.53
CA LYS A 83 -8.60 -6.89 0.79
C LYS A 83 -9.31 -5.69 1.41
N GLU A 84 -9.47 -5.69 2.73
CA GLU A 84 -10.09 -4.56 3.45
C GLU A 84 -9.25 -3.28 3.33
N LEU A 85 -7.93 -3.40 3.41
CA LEU A 85 -7.02 -2.28 3.24
C LEU A 85 -7.10 -1.69 1.83
N ILE A 86 -7.17 -2.55 0.79
CA ILE A 86 -7.37 -2.13 -0.59
C ILE A 86 -8.72 -1.42 -0.76
N SER A 87 -9.78 -1.97 -0.19
CA SER A 87 -11.12 -1.35 -0.25
C SER A 87 -11.09 0.05 0.35
N ALA A 88 -10.58 0.19 1.58
CA ALA A 88 -10.48 1.48 2.26
C ALA A 88 -9.62 2.48 1.45
N LEU A 89 -8.49 2.06 0.90
CA LEU A 89 -7.65 2.94 0.08
C LEU A 89 -8.31 3.32 -1.25
N THR A 90 -9.05 2.41 -1.87
CA THR A 90 -9.81 2.67 -3.10
C THR A 90 -10.86 3.74 -2.85
N ASP A 91 -11.62 3.63 -1.75
CA ASP A 91 -12.63 4.61 -1.36
C ASP A 91 -12.02 5.97 -1.04
N LEU A 92 -10.88 5.99 -0.34
CA LEU A 92 -10.24 7.23 0.09
C LEU A 92 -9.52 7.98 -1.04
N THR A 93 -8.94 7.24 -2.01
CA THR A 93 -8.12 7.81 -3.10
C THR A 93 -8.84 7.88 -4.43
N THR A 94 -9.98 7.20 -4.58
CA THR A 94 -10.71 6.95 -5.85
C THR A 94 -9.90 6.15 -6.89
N ILE A 95 -8.79 5.53 -6.49
CA ILE A 95 -7.93 4.73 -7.37
C ILE A 95 -8.38 3.27 -7.33
N ASN A 96 -8.73 2.77 -8.51
CA ASN A 96 -9.11 1.37 -8.70
C ASN A 96 -7.88 0.46 -8.85
N ASN A 97 -8.13 -0.85 -8.78
CA ASN A 97 -7.18 -1.91 -9.10
C ASN A 97 -5.91 -1.92 -8.21
N LEU A 98 -6.02 -1.45 -6.97
CA LEU A 98 -4.92 -1.52 -5.98
C LEU A 98 -4.58 -2.95 -5.56
N ASN A 99 -5.39 -3.95 -5.93
CA ASN A 99 -5.08 -5.38 -5.77
C ASN A 99 -3.77 -5.77 -6.45
N HIS A 100 -3.40 -5.13 -7.56
CA HIS A 100 -2.14 -5.39 -8.26
C HIS A 100 -0.88 -5.01 -7.44
N LEU A 101 -1.04 -4.28 -6.35
CA LEU A 101 0.04 -3.91 -5.43
C LEU A 101 0.20 -4.94 -4.29
N THR A 102 -0.59 -6.03 -4.30
CA THR A 102 -0.65 -7.10 -3.28
C THR A 102 -0.72 -8.48 -3.92
N LEU A 103 -0.40 -9.53 -3.18
CA LEU A 103 -0.44 -10.91 -3.68
C LEU A 103 -1.86 -11.47 -3.93
N ILE A 104 -2.93 -10.68 -3.77
CA ILE A 104 -4.33 -11.14 -3.90
C ILE A 104 -4.60 -11.83 -5.23
N ASP A 105 -4.06 -11.31 -6.33
CA ASP A 105 -4.28 -11.89 -7.67
C ASP A 105 -3.63 -13.27 -7.83
N PHE A 106 -2.71 -13.63 -6.93
CA PHE A 106 -2.03 -14.91 -6.88
C PHE A 106 -2.63 -15.86 -5.82
N SER A 107 -3.75 -15.49 -5.20
CA SER A 107 -4.38 -16.25 -4.11
C SER A 107 -4.79 -17.68 -4.49
N CYS A 108 -5.03 -17.96 -5.76
CA CYS A 108 -5.35 -19.32 -6.24
C CYS A 108 -4.10 -20.21 -6.38
N PHE A 109 -2.90 -19.63 -6.44
CA PHE A 109 -1.64 -20.36 -6.58
C PHE A 109 -0.84 -20.42 -5.28
N LEU A 110 -1.04 -19.43 -4.40
CA LEU A 110 -0.28 -19.28 -3.16
C LEU A 110 -1.02 -19.89 -1.97
N SER A 111 -0.29 -20.74 -1.25
CA SER A 111 -0.60 -21.19 0.10
C SER A 111 0.08 -20.31 1.15
N ASN A 112 -0.38 -20.38 2.39
CA ASN A 112 0.21 -19.62 3.51
C ASN A 112 1.69 -19.95 3.75
N TYR A 113 2.15 -21.12 3.32
CA TYR A 113 3.52 -21.58 3.50
C TYR A 113 4.51 -20.90 2.54
N GLU A 114 4.02 -20.35 1.43
CA GLU A 114 4.86 -19.71 0.41
C GLU A 114 5.09 -18.22 0.70
N VAL A 115 4.28 -17.62 1.58
CA VAL A 115 4.43 -16.22 1.99
C VAL A 115 5.24 -16.14 3.27
N ARG A 116 6.45 -15.60 3.15
CA ARG A 116 7.33 -15.38 4.29
C ARG A 116 6.78 -14.28 5.20
N PHE A 117 6.83 -14.53 6.51
CA PHE A 117 6.49 -13.53 7.53
C PHE A 117 7.60 -12.48 7.73
N ASN A 118 8.85 -12.89 7.52
CA ASN A 118 10.01 -12.03 7.67
C ASN A 118 10.23 -11.21 6.39
N LYS A 119 10.58 -9.93 6.57
CA LYS A 119 10.93 -9.03 5.46
C LYS A 119 12.31 -9.41 4.92
N TYR A 120 12.44 -9.42 3.60
CA TYR A 120 13.70 -9.61 2.90
C TYR A 120 13.90 -8.51 1.87
N TRP A 121 15.16 -8.18 1.64
CA TRP A 121 15.56 -7.19 0.65
C TRP A 121 16.38 -7.86 -0.44
N CYS A 122 16.05 -7.59 -1.70
CA CYS A 122 16.94 -7.92 -2.80
C CYS A 122 18.22 -7.08 -2.66
N ARG A 123 19.38 -7.72 -2.46
CA ARG A 123 20.66 -7.01 -2.24
C ARG A 123 21.00 -6.04 -3.37
N VAL A 124 20.67 -6.41 -4.62
CA VAL A 124 20.93 -5.57 -5.80
C VAL A 124 20.19 -4.23 -5.68
N VAL A 125 18.92 -4.28 -5.27
CA VAL A 125 18.11 -3.06 -5.18
C VAL A 125 18.36 -2.31 -3.88
N PHE A 126 18.64 -3.02 -2.80
CA PHE A 126 19.09 -2.37 -1.57
C PHE A 126 20.33 -1.50 -1.84
N LYS A 127 21.33 -2.03 -2.57
CA LYS A 127 22.54 -1.28 -2.95
C LYS A 127 22.23 -0.05 -3.83
N ASN A 128 21.31 -0.18 -4.78
CA ASN A 128 20.89 0.95 -5.62
C ASN A 128 20.11 2.02 -4.83
N LEU A 129 19.44 1.63 -3.75
CA LEU A 129 18.72 2.54 -2.84
C LEU A 129 19.66 3.24 -1.84
N GLU A 130 20.79 2.65 -1.45
CA GLU A 130 21.78 3.34 -0.58
C GLU A 130 22.38 4.58 -1.24
N THR A 131 22.47 4.61 -2.56
CA THR A 131 22.82 5.80 -3.34
C THR A 131 21.75 6.90 -3.33
N ILE A 132 20.52 6.59 -2.88
CA ILE A 132 19.36 7.47 -2.84
C ILE A 132 18.86 7.58 -1.38
N ASN A 133 19.56 8.40 -0.57
CA ASN A 133 19.18 8.94 0.74
C ASN A 133 18.34 8.06 1.72
N TYR A 134 18.90 7.74 2.89
CA TYR A 134 18.35 6.81 3.90
C TYR A 134 16.92 7.08 4.41
N GLN A 135 16.39 8.30 4.31
CA GLN A 135 15.00 8.60 4.71
C GLN A 135 13.96 7.82 3.88
N TYR A 136 14.32 7.39 2.67
CA TYR A 136 13.46 6.62 1.78
C TYR A 136 13.46 5.11 2.13
N MET A 137 14.45 4.57 2.85
CA MET A 137 14.55 3.12 3.06
C MET A 137 13.41 2.48 3.87
N ASN A 138 12.78 3.23 4.80
CA ASN A 138 11.66 2.71 5.59
C ASN A 138 10.33 2.66 4.80
N SER A 139 10.25 3.41 3.71
CA SER A 139 9.07 3.55 2.86
C SER A 139 9.08 2.59 1.67
N TYR A 140 10.27 2.19 1.21
CA TYR A 140 10.45 1.36 0.01
C TYR A 140 10.44 -0.14 0.33
N CYS A 141 9.71 -0.56 1.37
CA CYS A 141 9.43 -1.98 1.66
C CYS A 141 8.79 -2.73 0.46
N GLY A 142 8.47 -2.04 -0.63
CA GLY A 142 7.73 -2.58 -1.76
C GLY A 142 8.47 -2.80 -3.06
N PHE A 143 9.61 -2.15 -3.29
CA PHE A 143 10.12 -2.08 -4.67
C PHE A 143 10.62 -3.43 -5.22
N LEU A 144 11.05 -4.37 -4.36
CA LEU A 144 11.19 -5.79 -4.70
C LEU A 144 10.95 -6.68 -3.48
N MET A 145 9.76 -6.60 -2.89
CA MET A 145 9.28 -7.72 -2.05
C MET A 145 8.71 -8.86 -2.91
N TRP A 146 8.72 -8.67 -4.23
CA TRP A 146 8.06 -9.51 -5.22
C TRP A 146 9.12 -10.20 -6.07
N TRP A 147 8.96 -11.50 -6.26
CA TRP A 147 9.82 -12.38 -7.06
C TRP A 147 11.11 -12.86 -6.37
N ARG A 148 10.90 -13.62 -5.31
CA ARG A 148 11.51 -14.96 -5.26
C ARG A 148 10.54 -15.89 -4.56
N PHE A 149 9.70 -16.54 -5.36
CA PHE A 149 9.24 -17.88 -5.02
C PHE A 149 10.50 -18.65 -4.61
N ALA A 150 10.51 -19.10 -3.35
CA ALA A 150 11.53 -20.04 -2.89
C ALA A 150 11.11 -21.43 -3.33
#